data_AF-A0A497D524-F1
#
_entry.id   AF-A0A497D524-F1
#
_cell.length_a   1.000
_cell.length_b   1.000
_cell.length_c   1.000
_cell.angle_alpha   90.00
_cell.angle_beta   90.00
_cell.angle_gamma   90.00
#
_symmetry.space_group_name_H-M   'P 1'
#
loop_
_entity.id
_entity.type
_entity.pdbx_description
1 polymer ?
#
loop_
_entity_poly.entity_id
_entity_poly.type
_entity_poly.pdbx_seq_one_letter_code
_entity_poly.pdbx_strand_id
1 'polypeptide(L)'
;MRVFVILPRVPYPLEKGDKLRAFQQIKSLSKHNEIILCALNHNRKLDKQKAFGKLQPYCRSINFIDLPWYAIPFNILRAFLKGLPLQVGYFYNAGANRKIKKLFNEYRPDHVYCQLVRTAE
;
A
#
# COMPACT_ATOMS: atom_id res chain seq x y z
N MET A 1 -9.83 15.12 -8.98
CA MET A 1 -9.97 14.82 -7.53
C MET A 1 -8.73 14.08 -7.06
N ARG A 2 -8.41 14.12 -5.77
CA ARG A 2 -7.28 13.41 -5.16
C ARG A 2 -7.72 12.04 -4.67
N VAL A 3 -7.12 11.00 -5.22
CA VAL A 3 -7.42 9.62 -4.86
C VAL A 3 -6.22 9.01 -4.16
N PHE A 4 -6.43 8.58 -2.92
CA PHE A 4 -5.44 7.86 -2.13
C PHE A 4 -5.56 6.36 -2.41
N VAL A 5 -4.61 5.83 -3.16
CA VAL A 5 -4.62 4.43 -3.61
C VAL A 5 -3.75 3.61 -2.66
N ILE A 6 -4.35 2.65 -1.96
CA ILE A 6 -3.66 1.72 -1.06
C ILE A 6 -3.56 0.35 -1.73
N LEU A 7 -2.33 -0.11 -1.91
CA LEU A 7 -2.04 -1.40 -2.51
C LEU A 7 -1.33 -2.34 -1.52
N PRO A 8 -1.70 -3.63 -1.49
CA PRO A 8 -1.06 -4.63 -0.64
C PRO A 8 0.37 -4.97 -1.10
N ARG A 9 0.69 -4.65 -2.35
CA ARG A 9 1.96 -4.94 -3.02
C ARG A 9 2.30 -3.81 -3.96
N VAL A 10 3.58 -3.60 -4.20
CA VAL A 10 4.04 -2.68 -5.25
C VAL A 10 3.58 -3.22 -6.62
N PRO A 11 2.90 -2.41 -7.45
CA PRO A 11 2.33 -2.82 -8.74
C PRO A 11 3.38 -2.87 -9.85
N TYR A 12 4.58 -3.36 -9.50
CA TYR A 12 5.71 -3.59 -10.39
C TYR A 12 6.65 -4.63 -9.76
N PRO A 13 7.41 -5.42 -10.55
CA PRO A 13 7.25 -5.69 -11.98
C PRO A 13 5.91 -6.38 -12.31
N LEU A 14 5.49 -6.33 -13.57
CA LEU A 14 4.16 -6.77 -14.06
C LEU A 14 4.02 -8.29 -14.23
N GLU A 15 4.61 -9.08 -13.33
CA GLU A 15 4.68 -10.54 -13.46
C GLU A 15 3.41 -11.25 -12.96
N LYS A 16 2.57 -10.57 -12.17
CA LYS A 16 1.37 -11.14 -11.54
C LYS A 16 0.13 -10.34 -11.91
N GLY A 17 -0.99 -11.04 -12.16
CA GLY A 17 -2.27 -10.41 -12.54
C GLY A 17 -2.74 -9.32 -11.59
N ASP A 18 -2.55 -9.51 -10.27
CA ASP A 18 -2.88 -8.49 -9.26
C ASP A 18 -2.07 -7.18 -9.43
N LYS A 19 -0.78 -7.29 -9.74
CA LYS A 19 0.09 -6.13 -10.00
C LYS A 19 -0.25 -5.46 -11.33
N LEU A 20 -0.54 -6.27 -12.36
CA LEU A 20 -0.93 -5.78 -13.67
C LEU A 20 -2.25 -4.99 -13.61
N ARG A 21 -3.24 -5.54 -12.91
CA ARG A 21 -4.53 -4.87 -12.68
C ARG A 21 -4.34 -3.56 -11.95
N ALA A 22 -3.61 -3.55 -10.84
CA ALA A 22 -3.32 -2.33 -10.08
C ALA A 22 -2.63 -1.27 -10.94
N PHE A 23 -1.60 -1.66 -11.69
CA PHE A 23 -0.85 -0.74 -12.56
C PHE A 23 -1.74 -0.11 -13.63
N GLN A 24 -2.55 -0.92 -14.32
CA GLN A 24 -3.44 -0.42 -15.37
C GLN A 24 -4.57 0.44 -14.79
N GLN A 25 -5.08 0.10 -13.60
CA GLN A 25 -6.08 0.91 -12.89
C GLN A 25 -5.51 2.28 -12.53
N ILE A 26 -4.31 2.35 -11.95
CA ILE A 26 -3.62 3.61 -11.65
C ILE A 26 -3.45 4.44 -12.92
N LYS A 27 -2.96 3.84 -14.01
CA LYS A 27 -2.80 4.51 -15.30
C LYS A 27 -4.11 5.07 -15.86
N SER A 28 -5.22 4.37 -15.67
CA SER A 28 -6.53 4.85 -16.13
C SER A 28 -7.07 5.95 -15.23
N LEU A 29 -6.94 5.78 -13.90
CA LEU A 29 -7.40 6.74 -12.91
C LEU A 29 -6.62 8.06 -12.99
N SER A 30 -5.33 8.01 -13.32
CA SER A 30 -4.45 9.18 -13.37
C SER A 30 -4.81 10.17 -14.48
N LYS A 31 -5.62 9.76 -15.47
CA LYS A 31 -6.07 10.64 -16.56
C LYS A 31 -6.99 11.76 -16.08
N HIS A 32 -7.75 11.50 -15.02
CA HIS A 32 -8.76 12.43 -14.50
C HIS A 32 -8.56 12.74 -13.01
N ASN A 33 -7.63 12.07 -12.34
CA ASN A 33 -7.41 12.19 -10.90
C ASN A 33 -5.94 12.33 -10.54
N GLU A 34 -5.68 13.03 -9.46
CA GLU A 34 -4.37 13.08 -8.82
C GLU A 34 -4.21 11.86 -7.91
N ILE A 35 -3.31 10.96 -8.25
CA ILE A 35 -3.10 9.73 -7.48
C ILE A 35 -2.01 9.92 -6.45
N ILE A 36 -2.36 9.66 -5.18
CA ILE A 36 -1.40 9.49 -4.09
C ILE A 36 -1.30 7.98 -3.84
N LEU A 37 -0.20 7.39 -4.29
CA LEU A 37 0.00 5.96 -4.21
C LEU A 37 0.68 5.58 -2.90
N CYS A 38 0.07 4.67 -2.15
CA CYS A 38 0.64 4.03 -0.98
C CYS A 38 0.68 2.52 -1.22
N ALA A 39 1.88 1.96 -1.41
CA ALA A 39 2.05 0.54 -1.67
C ALA A 39 2.84 -0.12 -0.53
N LEU A 40 2.26 -1.17 0.03
CA LEU A 40 2.87 -2.04 1.02
C LEU A 40 3.92 -2.92 0.32
N ASN A 41 5.15 -2.93 0.84
CA ASN A 41 6.25 -3.71 0.30
C ASN A 41 6.69 -4.79 1.29
N HIS A 42 6.46 -6.04 0.91
CA HIS A 42 6.93 -7.21 1.67
C HIS A 42 8.28 -7.73 1.14
N ASN A 43 8.69 -7.32 -0.08
CA ASN A 43 9.90 -7.83 -0.71
C ASN A 43 11.02 -6.79 -0.65
N ARG A 44 12.02 -7.05 0.21
CA ARG A 44 13.19 -6.16 0.36
C ARG A 44 14.10 -6.15 -0.87
N LYS A 45 14.05 -7.19 -1.72
CA LYS A 45 14.81 -7.30 -2.97
C LYS A 45 14.16 -6.58 -4.15
N LEU A 46 12.99 -5.96 -3.95
CA LEU A 46 12.33 -5.23 -5.03
C LEU A 46 13.14 -3.99 -5.43
N ASP A 47 13.34 -3.83 -6.73
CA ASP A 47 13.97 -2.65 -7.32
C ASP A 47 13.01 -1.45 -7.28
N LYS A 48 13.04 -0.72 -6.16
CA LYS A 48 12.15 0.42 -5.91
C LYS A 48 12.38 1.57 -6.88
N GLN A 49 13.60 1.75 -7.37
CA GLN A 49 13.92 2.82 -8.32
C GLN A 49 13.23 2.58 -9.66
N LYS A 50 13.30 1.34 -10.18
CA LYS A 50 12.57 0.96 -11.40
C LYS A 50 11.06 1.08 -11.23
N ALA A 51 10.54 0.61 -10.09
CA ALA A 51 9.12 0.74 -9.78
C ALA A 51 8.67 2.21 -9.71
N PHE A 52 9.46 3.05 -9.05
CA PHE A 52 9.20 4.49 -8.95
C PHE A 52 9.17 5.13 -10.33
N GLY A 53 10.20 4.94 -11.17
CA GLY A 53 10.25 5.54 -12.50
C GLY A 53 9.10 5.15 -13.42
N LYS A 54 8.55 3.93 -13.28
CA LYS A 54 7.37 3.49 -14.05
C LYS A 54 6.05 4.05 -13.52
N LEU A 55 5.96 4.36 -12.24
CA LEU A 55 4.74 4.86 -11.58
C LEU A 55 4.69 6.39 -11.50
N GLN A 56 5.85 7.04 -11.48
CA GLN A 56 6.02 8.50 -11.42
C GLN A 56 5.18 9.27 -12.45
N PRO A 57 5.05 8.84 -13.73
CA PRO A 57 4.22 9.59 -14.68
C PRO A 57 2.73 9.55 -14.37
N TYR A 58 2.26 8.63 -13.52
CA TYR A 58 0.84 8.43 -13.21
C TYR A 58 0.46 8.86 -11.79
N CYS A 59 1.44 9.07 -10.91
CA CYS A 59 1.20 9.35 -9.49
C CYS A 59 1.84 10.67 -9.09
N ARG A 60 1.09 11.51 -8.37
CA ARG A 60 1.60 12.75 -7.78
C ARG A 60 2.62 12.47 -6.67
N SER A 61 2.36 11.44 -5.88
CA SER A 61 3.22 11.00 -4.78
C SER A 61 3.20 9.48 -4.71
N ILE A 62 4.36 8.88 -4.45
CA ILE A 62 4.54 7.43 -4.37
C ILE A 62 5.23 7.10 -3.06
N ASN A 63 4.53 6.36 -2.21
CA ASN A 63 4.98 6.00 -0.88
C ASN A 63 5.08 4.48 -0.77
N PHE A 64 6.31 3.97 -0.77
CA PHE A 64 6.59 2.57 -0.50
C PHE A 64 6.77 2.37 1.01
N ILE A 65 5.87 1.60 1.62
CA ILE A 65 5.95 1.25 3.03
C ILE A 65 6.52 -0.16 3.14
N ASP A 66 7.76 -0.29 3.59
CA ASP A 66 8.32 -1.61 3.87
C ASP A 66 7.68 -2.22 5.11
N LEU A 67 7.19 -3.46 4.97
CA LEU A 67 6.75 -4.28 6.07
C LEU A 67 7.86 -5.28 6.39
N PRO A 68 8.60 -5.06 7.48
CA PRO A 68 9.58 -6.02 7.90
C PRO A 68 8.92 -7.31 8.40
N TRP A 69 9.43 -8.45 7.94
CA TRP A 69 8.97 -9.79 8.34
C TRP A 69 9.08 -10.02 9.86
N TYR A 70 10.07 -9.41 10.52
CA TYR A 70 10.25 -9.49 11.97
C TYR A 70 9.18 -8.73 12.78
N ALA A 71 8.42 -7.82 12.18
CA ALA A 71 7.30 -7.17 12.86
C ALA A 71 6.04 -8.06 12.92
N ILE A 72 5.95 -9.06 12.03
CA ILE A 72 4.82 -10.00 11.96
C ILE A 72 4.65 -10.80 13.26
N PRO A 73 5.66 -11.52 13.79
CA PRO A 73 5.49 -12.31 15.02
C PRO A 73 5.10 -11.45 16.23
N PHE A 74 5.62 -10.23 16.32
CA PHE A 74 5.24 -9.29 17.39
C PHE A 74 3.79 -8.84 17.28
N ASN A 75 3.30 -8.59 16.06
CA ASN A 75 1.91 -8.21 15.82
C ASN A 75 0.95 -9.39 16.07
N ILE A 76 1.35 -10.62 15.73
CA ILE A 76 0.59 -11.84 16.04
C ILE A 76 0.48 -12.03 17.55
N LEU A 77 1.59 -11.94 18.29
CA LEU A 77 1.58 -12.06 19.75
C LEU A 77 0.67 -11.00 20.38
N ARG A 78 0.74 -9.77 19.89
CA ARG A 78 -0.12 -8.67 20.34
C ARG A 78 -1.59 -8.86 19.98
N ALA A 79 -1.90 -9.43 18.81
CA ALA A 79 -3.27 -9.76 18.40
C ALA A 79 -3.85 -10.86 19.29
N PHE A 80 -3.06 -11.90 19.58
CA PHE A 80 -3.42 -12.97 20.51
C PHE A 80 -3.73 -12.42 21.91
N LEU A 81 -2.86 -11.56 22.47
CA LEU A 81 -3.08 -10.89 23.75
C LEU A 81 -4.35 -10.02 23.79
N LYS A 82 -4.82 -9.55 22.62
CA LYS A 82 -6.03 -8.72 22.49
C LYS A 82 -7.29 -9.52 22.14
N GLY A 83 -7.20 -10.84 22.01
CA GLY A 83 -8.31 -11.68 21.55
C GLY A 83 -8.71 -11.43 20.09
N LEU A 84 -7.84 -10.81 19.29
CA LEU A 84 -8.08 -10.59 17.86
C LEU A 84 -7.65 -11.83 17.06
N PRO A 85 -8.28 -12.12 15.91
CA PRO A 85 -7.86 -13.23 15.06
C PRO A 85 -6.38 -13.08 14.66
N LEU A 86 -5.63 -14.18 14.73
CA LEU A 86 -4.20 -14.20 14.40
C LEU A 86 -3.91 -13.71 12.97
N GLN A 87 -4.88 -13.91 12.07
CA GLN A 87 -4.82 -13.43 10.69
C GLN A 87 -4.76 -11.89 10.62
N VAL A 88 -5.48 -11.19 11.51
CA VAL A 88 -5.36 -9.73 11.65
C VAL A 88 -3.97 -9.37 12.14
N GLY A 89 -3.43 -10.10 13.14
CA GLY A 89 -2.06 -9.90 13.61
C GLY A 89 -0.98 -10.12 12.54
N TYR A 90 -1.25 -10.98 11.56
CA TYR A 90 -0.32 -11.26 10.45
C TYR A 90 -0.29 -10.13 9.41
N PHE A 91 -1.45 -9.56 9.05
CA PHE A 91 -1.55 -8.54 8.00
C PHE A 91 -1.47 -7.11 8.55
N TYR A 92 -1.90 -6.88 9.79
CA TYR A 92 -1.91 -5.57 10.41
C TYR A 92 -0.49 -5.13 10.79
N ASN A 93 -0.13 -3.91 10.40
CA ASN A 93 1.14 -3.29 10.80
C ASN A 93 0.88 -1.87 11.32
N ALA A 94 1.03 -1.68 12.63
CA ALA A 94 0.80 -0.39 13.28
C ALA A 94 1.72 0.73 12.74
N GLY A 95 2.95 0.39 12.33
CA GLY A 95 3.87 1.34 11.72
C GLY A 95 3.40 1.80 10.34
N ALA A 96 2.90 0.87 9.53
CA ALA A 96 2.29 1.19 8.24
C ALA A 96 1.06 2.08 8.41
N ASN A 97 0.16 1.74 9.34
CA ASN A 97 -1.06 2.51 9.61
C ASN A 97 -0.74 3.96 10.05
N ARG A 98 0.26 4.16 10.93
CA ARG A 98 0.70 5.52 11.32
C ARG A 98 1.20 6.34 10.13
N LYS A 99 2.00 5.72 9.25
CA LYS A 99 2.49 6.39 8.03
C LYS A 99 1.34 6.73 7.08
N ILE A 100 0.40 5.82 6.88
CA ILE A 100 -0.81 6.05 6.08
C ILE A 100 -1.61 7.22 6.64
N LYS A 101 -1.88 7.25 7.95
CA LYS A 101 -2.59 8.37 8.60
C LYS A 101 -1.86 9.70 8.46
N LYS A 102 -0.52 9.70 8.58
CA LYS A 102 0.29 10.91 8.37
C LYS A 102 0.13 11.42 6.94
N LEU A 103 0.26 10.55 5.94
CA LEU A 103 0.08 10.89 4.54
C LEU A 103 -1.37 11.34 4.25
N PHE A 104 -2.36 10.68 4.84
CA PHE A 104 -3.75 11.07 4.69
C PHE A 104 -4.00 12.50 5.19
N ASN A 105 -3.46 12.85 6.37
CA ASN A 105 -3.56 14.20 6.92
C ASN A 105 -2.80 15.25 6.11
N GLU A 106 -1.66 14.87 5.53
CA GLU A 106 -0.81 15.75 4.71
C GLU A 106 -1.46 16.07 3.36
N TYR A 107 -1.94 15.05 2.64
CA TYR A 107 -2.44 15.22 1.28
C TYR A 107 -3.93 15.53 1.19
N ARG A 108 -4.70 15.25 2.25
CA ARG A 108 -6.17 15.41 2.34
C ARG A 108 -6.88 14.90 1.08
N PRO A 109 -6.82 13.59 0.81
CA PRO A 109 -7.45 13.03 -0.39
C PRO A 109 -8.98 13.05 -0.29
N ASP A 110 -9.66 13.21 -1.43
CA ASP A 110 -11.13 13.22 -1.52
C ASP A 110 -11.69 11.79 -1.40
N HIS A 111 -10.95 10.81 -1.93
CA HIS A 111 -11.35 9.40 -1.93
C HIS A 111 -10.20 8.48 -1.57
N VAL A 112 -10.55 7.34 -0.95
CA VAL A 112 -9.61 6.25 -0.68
C VAL A 112 -10.00 5.06 -1.55
N TYR A 113 -9.04 4.51 -2.29
CA TYR A 113 -9.20 3.30 -3.08
C TYR A 113 -8.29 2.20 -2.53
N CYS A 114 -8.91 1.15 -1.98
CA CYS A 114 -8.23 -0.04 -1.48
C CYS A 114 -8.37 -1.17 -2.49
N GLN A 115 -7.26 -1.73 -2.99
CA GLN A 115 -7.32 -2.80 -3.99
C GLN A 115 -7.85 -4.12 -3.42
N LEU A 116 -7.54 -4.45 -2.17
CA LEU A 116 -7.99 -5.67 -1.50
C LEU A 116 -8.57 -5.34 -0.13
N VAL A 117 -9.48 -6.19 0.36
CA VAL A 117 -10.06 -6.04 1.71
C VAL A 117 -8.98 -6.00 2.79
N ARG A 118 -7.88 -6.74 2.60
CA ARG A 118 -6.74 -6.76 3.53
C ARG A 118 -6.02 -5.42 3.71
N THR A 119 -6.25 -4.44 2.84
CA THR A 119 -5.72 -3.07 3.01
C THR A 119 -6.75 -2.11 3.61
N ALA A 120 -7.98 -2.58 3.86
CA ALA A 120 -9.05 -1.80 4.49
C ALA A 120 -9.15 -2.04 6.01
N GLU A 121 -8.48 -3.08 6.53
CA GLU A 121 -8.33 -3.37 7.96
C GLU A 121 -7.32 -2.44 8.65
#